data_AF-A0A9P6E6M6-F1
#
_entry.id   AF-A0A9P6E6M6-F1
#
_cell.length_a   1.000
_cell.length_b   1.000
_cell.length_c   1.000
_cell.angle_alpha   90.00
_cell.angle_beta   90.00
_cell.angle_gamma   90.00
#
_symmetry.space_group_name_H-M   'P 1'
#
loop_
_entity.id
_entity.type
_entity.pdbx_description
1 polymer ?
#
loop_
_entity_poly.entity_id
_entity_poly.type
_entity_poly.pdbx_seq_one_letter_code
_entity_poly.pdbx_strand_id
1 'polypeptide(L)'
;MRFVSAILSWFLTFLAVGAIPIPVNPSNHVNIHNEQEHLKTPGGQKRVDNVKQAAVNAHTGMEQSARVANFPENPENHAILVEVFKKDFMTLIDTIRKNVETIRDGKLEIVDINSGDVRHAATDRKSKEVYLGPNFHSEFKSDQQRAGTLIHEASHALVGTSDYFAKSDGKPISTHEAKKLKIGSVCGGVSKDFQKLDTCQSVWNADSYKKLASLAIEQYNKHGGKPPAKGRQEPVQKNFRVSKTQKKTQKNKKRYKNL
;
A
#
# COMPACT_ATOMS: atom_id res chain seq x y z
N MET A 1 -1.98 5.12 -76.66
CA MET A 1 -2.75 5.51 -75.46
C MET A 1 -2.93 4.26 -74.61
N ARG A 2 -2.24 4.14 -73.46
CA ARG A 2 -2.35 2.99 -72.56
C ARG A 2 -2.91 3.47 -71.23
N PHE A 3 -4.04 2.88 -70.85
CA PHE A 3 -4.77 3.13 -69.60
C PHE A 3 -3.92 2.72 -68.39
N VAL A 4 -3.74 3.61 -67.43
CA VAL A 4 -3.16 3.31 -66.12
C VAL A 4 -4.30 2.96 -65.17
N SER A 5 -4.33 1.71 -64.71
CA SER A 5 -5.29 1.20 -63.73
C SER A 5 -5.04 1.81 -62.36
N ALA A 6 -6.08 2.41 -61.78
CA ALA A 6 -6.12 2.82 -60.39
C ALA A 6 -6.27 1.58 -59.49
N ILE A 7 -5.25 1.27 -58.70
CA ILE A 7 -5.32 0.26 -57.64
C ILE A 7 -5.94 0.92 -56.41
N LEU A 8 -7.20 0.59 -56.17
CA LEU A 8 -7.99 1.01 -55.02
C LEU A 8 -7.52 0.20 -53.79
N SER A 9 -6.62 0.77 -53.00
CA SER A 9 -6.12 0.17 -51.77
C SER A 9 -7.18 0.26 -50.67
N TRP A 10 -7.84 -0.86 -50.38
CA TRP A 10 -8.76 -1.02 -49.25
C TRP A 10 -7.95 -1.08 -47.94
N PHE A 11 -7.95 0.03 -47.19
CA PHE A 11 -7.49 0.04 -45.80
C PHE A 11 -8.52 -0.68 -44.92
N LEU A 12 -8.22 -1.93 -44.55
CA LEU A 12 -8.93 -2.65 -43.50
C LEU A 12 -8.51 -2.05 -42.15
N THR A 13 -9.30 -1.11 -41.64
CA THR A 13 -9.14 -0.59 -40.28
C THR A 13 -9.58 -1.68 -39.30
N PHE A 14 -8.63 -2.46 -38.79
CA PHE A 14 -8.87 -3.32 -37.63
C PHE A 14 -9.15 -2.40 -36.43
N LEU A 15 -10.43 -2.20 -36.13
CA LEU A 15 -10.88 -1.75 -34.81
C LEU A 15 -10.48 -2.85 -33.83
N ALA A 16 -9.31 -2.68 -33.20
CA ALA A 16 -8.97 -3.41 -32.01
C ALA A 16 -10.03 -3.05 -30.96
N VAL A 17 -11.04 -3.91 -30.82
CA VAL A 17 -11.97 -3.88 -29.70
C VAL A 17 -11.13 -4.24 -28.48
N GLY A 18 -10.50 -3.22 -27.90
CA GLY A 18 -9.77 -3.35 -26.65
C GLY A 18 -10.74 -3.95 -25.65
N ALA A 19 -10.42 -5.16 -25.17
CA ALA A 19 -11.20 -5.82 -24.15
C ALA A 19 -11.38 -4.83 -22.99
N ILE A 20 -12.62 -4.43 -22.75
CA ILE A 20 -12.94 -3.59 -21.59
C ILE A 20 -12.57 -4.44 -20.39
N PRO A 21 -11.59 -4.03 -19.56
CA PRO A 21 -11.21 -4.81 -18.39
C PRO A 21 -12.46 -4.97 -17.52
N ILE A 22 -12.83 -6.23 -17.28
CA ILE A 22 -13.95 -6.55 -16.40
C ILE A 22 -13.61 -5.95 -15.03
N PRO A 23 -14.44 -5.06 -14.47
CA PRO A 23 -14.17 -4.48 -13.16
C PRO A 23 -14.10 -5.61 -12.14
N VAL A 24 -12.94 -5.79 -11.52
CA VAL A 24 -12.77 -6.76 -10.43
C VAL A 24 -13.64 -6.27 -9.28
N ASN A 25 -14.58 -7.09 -8.81
CA ASN A 25 -15.42 -6.71 -7.68
C ASN A 25 -14.53 -6.61 -6.43
N PRO A 26 -14.33 -5.41 -5.86
CA PRO A 26 -13.36 -5.22 -4.79
C PRO A 26 -13.77 -5.90 -3.46
N SER A 27 -15.02 -6.36 -3.35
CA SER A 27 -15.44 -7.21 -2.23
C SER A 27 -14.79 -8.60 -2.22
N ASN A 28 -14.17 -9.02 -3.33
CA ASN A 28 -13.45 -10.30 -3.42
C ASN A 28 -12.08 -10.29 -2.70
N HIS A 29 -11.62 -9.13 -2.21
CA HIS A 29 -10.35 -9.00 -1.49
C HIS A 29 -10.41 -9.44 -0.02
N VAL A 30 -11.59 -9.80 0.48
CA VAL A 30 -11.75 -10.41 1.80
C VAL A 30 -12.47 -11.76 1.65
N ASN A 31 -12.00 -12.75 2.40
CA ASN A 31 -12.69 -14.01 2.63
C ASN A 31 -13.15 -14.04 4.08
N ILE A 32 -14.45 -13.93 4.33
CA ILE A 32 -14.98 -14.05 5.69
C ILE A 32 -15.33 -15.52 5.90
N HIS A 33 -14.55 -16.20 6.73
CA HIS A 33 -14.82 -17.60 7.07
C HIS A 33 -16.17 -17.69 7.78
N ASN A 34 -16.93 -18.74 7.47
CA ASN A 34 -18.24 -18.98 8.07
C ASN A 34 -19.17 -17.75 8.04
N GLU A 35 -19.14 -16.95 6.96
CA GLU A 35 -19.96 -15.73 6.83
C GLU A 35 -21.44 -15.99 7.19
N GLN A 36 -21.99 -17.13 6.74
CA GLN A 36 -23.37 -17.54 7.02
C GLN A 36 -23.65 -17.77 8.51
N GLU A 37 -22.67 -18.17 9.30
CA GLU A 37 -22.82 -18.31 10.75
C GLU A 37 -22.81 -16.94 11.43
N HIS A 38 -21.91 -16.06 10.99
CA HIS A 38 -21.88 -14.68 11.49
C HIS A 38 -23.18 -13.93 11.20
N LEU A 39 -23.79 -14.14 10.03
CA LEU A 39 -25.08 -13.53 9.66
C LEU A 39 -26.24 -13.92 10.60
N LYS A 40 -26.17 -15.07 11.27
CA LYS A 40 -27.21 -15.52 12.23
C LYS A 40 -27.14 -14.82 13.59
N THR A 41 -26.05 -14.11 13.88
CA THR A 41 -25.84 -13.46 15.19
C THR A 41 -26.52 -12.07 15.26
N PRO A 42 -26.93 -11.57 16.44
CA PRO A 42 -27.46 -10.21 16.59
C PRO A 42 -26.47 -9.15 16.06
N GLY A 43 -26.91 -8.37 15.07
CA GLY A 43 -26.06 -7.38 14.37
C GLY A 43 -25.07 -7.97 13.37
N GLY A 44 -25.16 -9.27 13.05
CA GLY A 44 -24.27 -9.98 12.14
C GLY A 44 -24.20 -9.37 10.74
N GLN A 45 -25.35 -9.07 10.14
CA GLN A 45 -25.43 -8.42 8.82
C GLN A 45 -24.65 -7.10 8.78
N LYS A 46 -24.90 -6.20 9.74
CA LYS A 46 -24.19 -4.92 9.84
C LYS A 46 -22.68 -5.10 9.97
N ARG A 47 -22.23 -6.13 10.70
CA ARG A 47 -20.79 -6.42 10.83
C ARG A 47 -20.19 -6.93 9.51
N VAL A 48 -20.88 -7.83 8.81
CA VAL A 48 -20.45 -8.29 7.48
C VAL A 48 -20.39 -7.13 6.48
N ASP A 49 -21.41 -6.27 6.47
CA ASP A 49 -21.47 -5.09 5.60
C ASP A 49 -20.32 -4.11 5.91
N ASN A 50 -20.04 -3.85 7.19
CA ASN A 50 -18.89 -3.03 7.61
C ASN A 50 -17.56 -3.59 7.07
N VAL A 51 -17.36 -4.91 7.10
CA VAL A 51 -16.14 -5.55 6.60
C VAL A 51 -16.06 -5.41 5.07
N LYS A 52 -17.14 -5.73 4.36
CA LYS A 52 -17.18 -5.63 2.89
C LYS A 52 -16.96 -4.19 2.43
N GLN A 53 -17.64 -3.22 3.03
CA GLN A 53 -17.45 -1.81 2.71
C GLN A 53 -16.02 -1.33 3.03
N ALA A 54 -15.45 -1.76 4.16
CA ALA A 54 -14.06 -1.47 4.50
C ALA A 54 -13.08 -2.07 3.50
N ALA A 55 -13.35 -3.27 2.97
CA ALA A 55 -12.53 -3.92 1.95
C ALA A 55 -12.55 -3.14 0.63
N VAL A 56 -13.73 -2.69 0.19
CA VAL A 56 -13.86 -1.82 -1.00
C VAL A 56 -13.04 -0.55 -0.83
N ASN A 57 -13.20 0.14 0.29
CA ASN A 57 -12.48 1.38 0.56
C ASN A 57 -10.97 1.17 0.72
N ALA A 58 -10.56 0.04 1.31
CA ALA A 58 -9.15 -0.34 1.42
C ALA A 58 -8.54 -0.56 0.03
N HIS A 59 -9.23 -1.29 -0.85
CA HIS A 59 -8.79 -1.50 -2.22
C HIS A 59 -8.62 -0.16 -2.96
N THR A 60 -9.62 0.73 -2.92
CA THR A 60 -9.52 2.07 -3.52
C THR A 60 -8.32 2.86 -2.97
N GLY A 61 -8.09 2.82 -1.65
CA GLY A 61 -6.93 3.47 -1.04
C GLY A 61 -5.59 2.91 -1.53
N MET A 62 -5.51 1.60 -1.75
CA MET A 62 -4.33 0.95 -2.26
C MET A 62 -4.12 1.16 -3.77
N GLU A 63 -5.19 1.31 -4.56
CA GLU A 63 -5.09 1.76 -5.95
C GLU A 63 -4.48 3.16 -6.04
N GLN A 64 -4.93 4.10 -5.22
CA GLN A 64 -4.34 5.45 -5.19
C GLN A 64 -2.90 5.41 -4.67
N SER A 65 -2.63 4.58 -3.67
CA SER A 65 -1.26 4.35 -3.16
C SER A 65 -0.33 3.84 -4.26
N ALA A 66 -0.81 2.92 -5.12
CA ALA A 66 -0.05 2.39 -6.25
C ALA A 66 0.29 3.50 -7.26
N ARG A 67 -0.63 4.44 -7.51
CA ARG A 67 -0.37 5.61 -8.37
C ARG A 67 0.71 6.51 -7.76
N VAL A 68 0.63 6.80 -6.46
CA VAL A 68 1.64 7.58 -5.75
C VAL A 68 3.02 6.91 -5.84
N ALA A 69 3.10 5.61 -5.53
CA ALA A 69 4.36 4.86 -5.52
C ALA A 69 4.96 4.64 -6.93
N ASN A 70 4.14 4.59 -7.98
CA ASN A 70 4.63 4.38 -9.35
C ASN A 70 5.23 5.65 -9.97
N PHE A 71 4.85 6.84 -9.51
CA PHE A 71 5.36 8.13 -10.00
C PHE A 71 5.96 8.99 -8.87
N PRO A 72 7.03 8.52 -8.19
CA PRO A 72 7.64 9.20 -7.05
C PRO A 72 8.35 10.52 -7.40
N GLU A 73 8.58 10.78 -8.69
CA GLU A 73 9.15 12.02 -9.22
C GLU A 73 8.13 13.16 -9.34
N ASN A 74 6.83 12.86 -9.30
CA ASN A 74 5.80 13.89 -9.18
C ASN A 74 5.95 14.58 -7.81
N PRO A 75 6.05 15.92 -7.73
CA PRO A 75 6.33 16.61 -6.46
C PRO A 75 5.32 16.34 -5.34
N GLU A 76 4.04 16.21 -5.65
CA GLU A 76 3.01 15.91 -4.65
C GLU A 76 3.12 14.47 -4.14
N ASN A 77 3.31 13.51 -5.06
CA ASN A 77 3.54 12.10 -4.70
C ASN A 77 4.82 11.95 -3.89
N HIS A 78 5.88 12.66 -4.28
CA HIS A 78 7.15 12.70 -3.57
C HIS A 78 6.96 13.17 -2.13
N ALA A 79 6.21 14.25 -1.91
CA ALA A 79 5.93 14.78 -0.58
C ALA A 79 5.22 13.74 0.31
N ILE A 80 4.23 13.03 -0.23
CA ILE A 80 3.55 11.94 0.47
C ILE A 80 4.52 10.83 0.84
N LEU A 81 5.36 10.38 -0.11
CA LEU A 81 6.31 9.30 0.13
C LEU A 81 7.40 9.71 1.14
N VAL A 82 7.83 10.96 1.14
CA VAL A 82 8.74 11.50 2.17
C VAL A 82 8.08 11.54 3.54
N GLU A 83 6.81 11.96 3.64
CA GLU A 83 6.06 11.99 4.90
C GLU A 83 5.96 10.58 5.50
N VAL A 84 5.61 9.59 4.67
CA VAL A 84 5.37 8.21 5.10
C VAL A 84 6.67 7.43 5.31
N PHE A 85 7.56 7.43 4.33
CA PHE A 85 8.73 6.53 4.25
C PHE A 85 10.08 7.23 4.42
N LYS A 86 10.09 8.51 4.80
CA LYS A 86 11.28 9.36 5.00
C LYS A 86 12.00 9.75 3.71
N LYS A 87 12.88 10.75 3.82
CA LYS A 87 13.59 11.36 2.69
C LYS A 87 14.39 10.38 1.83
N ASP A 88 14.85 9.28 2.41
CA ASP A 88 15.69 8.29 1.73
C ASP A 88 14.88 7.14 1.09
N PHE A 89 13.54 7.26 1.03
CA PHE A 89 12.64 6.22 0.51
C PHE A 89 12.98 5.77 -0.90
N MET A 90 13.57 6.65 -1.72
CA MET A 90 13.96 6.35 -3.10
C MET A 90 14.92 5.16 -3.20
N THR A 91 15.69 4.87 -2.14
CA THR A 91 16.57 3.68 -2.07
C THR A 91 15.78 2.37 -1.92
N LEU A 92 14.51 2.44 -1.50
CA LEU A 92 13.62 1.31 -1.25
C LEU A 92 12.34 1.38 -2.10
N ILE A 93 12.29 2.24 -3.13
CA ILE A 93 11.05 2.50 -3.88
C ILE A 93 10.47 1.23 -4.54
N ASP A 94 11.32 0.35 -5.05
CA ASP A 94 10.86 -0.91 -5.66
C ASP A 94 10.26 -1.86 -4.61
N THR A 95 10.75 -1.84 -3.38
CA THR A 95 10.16 -2.58 -2.25
C THR A 95 8.80 -1.97 -1.88
N ILE A 96 8.70 -0.64 -1.83
CA ILE A 96 7.44 0.05 -1.54
C ILE A 96 6.39 -0.29 -2.60
N ARG A 97 6.74 -0.20 -3.89
CA ARG A 97 5.84 -0.55 -5.01
C ARG A 97 5.35 -1.98 -4.90
N LYS A 98 6.27 -2.94 -4.73
CA LYS A 98 5.95 -4.35 -4.57
C LYS A 98 5.00 -4.59 -3.39
N ASN A 99 5.26 -3.97 -2.24
CA ASN A 99 4.42 -4.12 -1.05
C ASN A 99 3.03 -3.53 -1.28
N VAL A 100 2.94 -2.35 -1.90
CA VAL A 100 1.67 -1.71 -2.26
C VAL A 100 0.85 -2.58 -3.21
N GLU A 101 1.46 -3.13 -4.26
CA GLU A 101 0.80 -4.03 -5.21
C GLU A 101 0.35 -5.33 -4.52
N THR A 102 1.20 -5.90 -3.67
CA THR A 102 0.88 -7.12 -2.91
C THR A 102 -0.33 -6.90 -1.99
N ILE A 103 -0.41 -5.75 -1.33
CA ILE A 103 -1.56 -5.42 -0.46
C ILE A 103 -2.81 -5.12 -1.30
N ARG A 104 -2.68 -4.41 -2.42
CA ARG A 104 -3.79 -4.07 -3.33
C ARG A 104 -4.45 -5.30 -3.92
N ASP A 105 -3.64 -6.24 -4.40
CA ASP A 105 -4.09 -7.41 -5.16
C ASP A 105 -4.34 -8.63 -4.28
N GLY A 106 -3.80 -8.62 -3.05
CA GLY A 106 -3.94 -9.71 -2.12
C GLY A 106 -5.36 -9.92 -1.61
N LYS A 107 -5.59 -11.12 -1.08
CA LYS A 107 -6.84 -11.52 -0.43
C LYS A 107 -6.58 -11.73 1.06
N LEU A 108 -7.38 -11.09 1.89
CA LEU A 108 -7.36 -11.25 3.35
C LEU A 108 -8.27 -12.39 3.79
N GLU A 109 -7.76 -13.29 4.61
CA GLU A 109 -8.53 -14.35 5.25
C GLU A 109 -8.98 -13.87 6.64
N ILE A 110 -10.26 -13.55 6.80
CA ILE A 110 -10.85 -13.08 8.04
C ILE A 110 -11.59 -14.24 8.70
N VAL A 111 -11.05 -14.74 9.81
CA VAL A 111 -11.55 -15.94 10.48
C VAL A 111 -12.72 -15.63 11.41
N ASP A 112 -12.65 -14.49 12.10
CA ASP A 112 -13.71 -14.03 12.99
C ASP A 112 -13.88 -12.53 12.85
N ILE A 113 -15.11 -12.10 12.59
CA ILE A 113 -15.44 -10.68 12.47
C ILE A 113 -15.82 -10.04 13.81
N ASN A 114 -15.93 -10.79 14.91
CA ASN A 114 -16.28 -10.23 16.23
C ASN A 114 -15.60 -11.00 17.37
N SER A 115 -14.30 -11.25 17.24
CA SER A 115 -13.49 -11.95 18.23
C SER A 115 -13.42 -11.18 19.54
N GLY A 116 -13.77 -11.83 20.65
CA GLY A 116 -13.68 -11.27 21.99
C GLY A 116 -12.24 -11.09 22.50
N ASP A 117 -11.27 -11.75 21.86
CA ASP A 117 -9.87 -11.76 22.27
C ASP A 117 -9.08 -10.55 21.74
N VAL A 118 -9.66 -9.81 20.80
CA VAL A 118 -9.04 -8.64 20.18
C VAL A 118 -9.94 -7.44 20.27
N ARG A 119 -9.38 -6.27 20.58
CA ARG A 119 -10.17 -5.04 20.72
C ARG A 119 -10.57 -4.46 19.37
N HIS A 120 -9.60 -4.30 18.46
CA HIS A 120 -9.80 -3.68 17.15
C HIS A 120 -9.66 -4.69 16.02
N ALA A 121 -8.43 -5.14 15.78
CA ALA A 121 -8.11 -6.21 14.86
C ALA A 121 -6.75 -6.79 15.28
N ALA A 122 -6.45 -7.99 14.81
CA ALA A 122 -5.12 -8.57 14.89
C ALA A 122 -4.90 -9.56 13.75
N THR A 123 -3.64 -9.76 13.40
CA THR A 123 -3.20 -10.79 12.46
C THR A 123 -2.37 -11.84 13.19
N ASP A 124 -2.70 -13.12 13.05
CA ASP A 124 -1.77 -14.20 13.39
C ASP A 124 -0.69 -14.28 12.30
N ARG A 125 0.56 -14.01 12.66
CA ARG A 125 1.67 -13.97 11.71
C ARG A 125 2.02 -15.34 11.11
N LYS A 126 1.66 -16.44 11.76
CA LYS A 126 1.94 -17.80 11.28
C LYS A 126 0.89 -18.25 10.27
N SER A 127 -0.39 -18.16 10.63
CA SER A 127 -1.49 -18.57 9.74
C SER A 127 -1.88 -17.49 8.74
N LYS A 128 -1.45 -16.23 8.96
CA LYS A 128 -1.82 -15.04 8.19
C LYS A 128 -3.32 -14.71 8.27
N GLU A 129 -3.99 -15.26 9.27
CA GLU A 129 -5.42 -15.07 9.52
C GLU A 129 -5.65 -13.76 10.29
N VAL A 130 -6.74 -13.08 9.94
CA VAL A 130 -7.15 -11.82 10.55
C VAL A 130 -8.37 -12.04 11.43
N TYR A 131 -8.34 -11.45 12.62
CA TYR A 131 -9.43 -11.42 13.58
C TYR A 131 -9.85 -9.97 13.80
N LEU A 132 -11.14 -9.68 13.71
CA LEU A 132 -11.69 -8.36 13.96
C LEU A 132 -12.44 -8.34 15.28
N GLY A 133 -12.17 -7.31 16.07
CA GLY A 133 -12.77 -7.13 17.38
C GLY A 133 -14.03 -6.24 17.35
N PRO A 134 -14.76 -6.15 18.47
CA PRO A 134 -15.96 -5.33 18.55
C PRO A 134 -15.73 -3.86 18.18
N ASN A 135 -14.56 -3.29 18.51
CA ASN A 135 -14.28 -1.88 18.21
C ASN A 135 -13.99 -1.63 16.72
N PHE A 136 -13.82 -2.66 15.89
CA PHE A 136 -13.84 -2.47 14.44
C PHE A 136 -15.21 -1.98 13.96
N HIS A 137 -16.27 -2.50 14.58
CA HIS A 137 -17.67 -2.25 14.21
C HIS A 137 -18.32 -1.09 14.96
N SER A 138 -17.57 -0.42 15.83
CA SER A 138 -18.07 0.72 16.58
C SER A 138 -18.64 1.78 15.62
N GLU A 139 -19.79 2.32 15.97
CA GLU A 139 -20.44 3.40 15.22
C GLU A 139 -19.59 4.69 15.16
N PHE A 140 -18.70 4.89 16.13
CA PHE A 140 -17.76 6.00 16.15
C PHE A 140 -16.59 5.82 15.18
N LYS A 141 -16.41 4.63 14.60
CA LYS A 141 -15.43 4.42 13.55
C LYS A 141 -16.01 4.84 12.20
N SER A 142 -15.29 5.72 11.50
CA SER A 142 -15.58 6.03 10.11
C SER A 142 -15.20 4.87 9.18
N ASP A 143 -15.74 4.88 7.97
CA ASP A 143 -15.41 3.88 6.96
C ASP A 143 -13.92 3.92 6.58
N GLN A 144 -13.31 5.11 6.56
CA GLN A 144 -11.88 5.27 6.31
C GLN A 144 -11.04 4.68 7.45
N GLN A 145 -11.49 4.79 8.70
CA GLN A 145 -10.80 4.17 9.83
C GLN A 145 -10.88 2.64 9.78
N ARG A 146 -12.04 2.08 9.37
CA ARG A 146 -12.18 0.63 9.13
C ARG A 146 -11.30 0.16 7.97
N ALA A 147 -11.33 0.86 6.84
CA ALA A 147 -10.48 0.57 5.68
C ALA A 147 -9.00 0.61 6.04
N GLY A 148 -8.56 1.65 6.75
CA GLY A 148 -7.19 1.77 7.22
C GLY A 148 -6.79 0.67 8.21
N THR A 149 -7.73 0.13 8.99
CA THR A 149 -7.49 -1.05 9.83
C THR A 149 -7.26 -2.28 8.96
N LEU A 150 -8.07 -2.51 7.91
CA LEU A 150 -7.85 -3.63 7.01
C LEU A 150 -6.53 -3.53 6.23
N ILE A 151 -6.13 -2.34 5.79
CA ILE A 151 -4.83 -2.13 5.13
C ILE A 151 -3.68 -2.47 6.08
N HIS A 152 -3.79 -2.07 7.34
CA HIS A 152 -2.80 -2.38 8.37
C HIS A 152 -2.65 -3.90 8.55
N GLU A 153 -3.75 -4.62 8.79
CA GLU A 153 -3.72 -6.07 8.95
C GLU A 153 -3.29 -6.79 7.66
N ALA A 154 -3.73 -6.32 6.49
CA ALA A 154 -3.29 -6.82 5.18
C ALA A 154 -1.77 -6.74 5.02
N SER A 155 -1.16 -5.64 5.46
CA SER A 155 0.29 -5.49 5.39
C SER A 155 1.00 -6.52 6.30
N HIS A 156 0.43 -6.88 7.45
CA HIS A 156 0.98 -7.94 8.29
C HIS A 156 0.85 -9.29 7.61
N ALA A 157 -0.35 -9.66 7.18
CA ALA A 157 -0.66 -10.97 6.61
C ALA A 157 0.08 -11.24 5.29
N LEU A 158 0.11 -10.25 4.40
CA LEU A 158 0.56 -10.42 3.02
C LEU A 158 2.03 -10.06 2.82
N VAL A 159 2.50 -9.01 3.51
CA VAL A 159 3.86 -8.48 3.33
C VAL A 159 4.78 -8.86 4.51
N GLY A 160 4.23 -9.12 5.69
CA GLY A 160 5.01 -9.41 6.88
C GLY A 160 5.56 -8.15 7.57
N THR A 161 4.84 -7.03 7.47
CA THR A 161 5.16 -5.80 8.22
C THR A 161 5.08 -6.03 9.73
N SER A 162 5.57 -5.09 10.52
CA SER A 162 5.51 -5.10 11.98
C SER A 162 4.97 -3.81 12.55
N ASP A 163 4.54 -3.85 13.80
CA ASP A 163 4.26 -2.66 14.60
C ASP A 163 5.53 -2.24 15.31
N TYR A 164 6.02 -1.06 14.99
CA TYR A 164 7.28 -0.55 15.52
C TYR A 164 7.12 0.36 16.74
N PHE A 165 5.96 0.42 17.39
CA PHE A 165 5.79 1.20 18.63
C PHE A 165 5.37 0.33 19.80
N ALA A 166 6.00 0.54 20.96
CA ALA A 166 5.60 -0.09 22.21
C ALA A 166 4.29 0.52 22.71
N LYS A 167 3.33 -0.31 23.15
CA LYS A 167 2.07 0.21 23.73
C LYS A 167 2.27 0.99 25.03
N SER A 168 3.33 0.68 25.78
CA SER A 168 3.56 1.23 27.12
C SER A 168 3.86 2.72 27.11
N ASP A 169 4.67 3.19 26.16
CA ASP A 169 5.15 4.57 26.12
C ASP A 169 5.14 5.19 24.71
N GLY A 170 4.62 4.46 23.71
CA GLY A 170 4.52 4.92 22.32
C GLY A 170 5.88 5.18 21.68
N LYS A 171 6.98 4.64 22.25
CA LYS A 171 8.30 4.80 21.66
C LYS A 171 8.54 3.78 20.55
N PRO A 172 9.35 4.15 19.54
CA PRO A 172 9.83 3.18 18.57
C PRO A 172 10.58 2.06 19.26
N ILE A 173 10.38 0.84 18.76
CA ILE A 173 11.15 -0.34 19.14
C ILE A 173 11.99 -0.79 17.95
N SER A 174 13.09 -1.48 18.21
CA SER A 174 13.92 -2.08 17.17
C SER A 174 13.18 -3.23 16.47
N THR A 175 13.62 -3.60 15.26
CA THR A 175 13.12 -4.78 14.54
C THR A 175 13.27 -6.07 15.34
N HIS A 176 14.32 -6.17 16.17
CA HIS A 176 14.53 -7.36 17.02
C HIS A 176 13.52 -7.43 18.17
N GLU A 177 13.22 -6.28 18.79
CA GLU A 177 12.20 -6.19 19.84
C GLU A 177 10.81 -6.46 19.28
N ALA A 178 10.49 -5.90 18.11
CA ALA A 178 9.20 -6.13 17.43
C ALA A 178 8.92 -7.62 17.12
N LYS A 179 9.97 -8.43 16.96
CA LYS A 179 9.86 -9.88 16.74
C LYS A 179 9.64 -10.69 18.03
N LYS A 180 10.00 -10.14 19.19
CA LYS A 180 9.93 -10.83 20.49
C LYS A 180 8.65 -10.53 21.27
N LEU A 181 7.93 -9.47 20.92
CA LEU A 181 6.75 -9.03 21.63
C LEU A 181 5.53 -9.89 21.28
N LYS A 182 4.69 -10.16 22.29
CA LYS A 182 3.44 -10.91 22.11
C LYS A 182 2.46 -10.09 21.27
N ILE A 183 1.54 -10.80 20.60
CA ILE A 183 0.40 -10.19 19.91
C ILE A 183 -0.31 -9.23 20.89
N GLY A 184 -0.52 -7.99 20.45
CA GLY A 184 -1.15 -6.97 21.29
C GLY A 184 -0.25 -6.28 22.32
N SER A 185 1.06 -6.51 22.36
CA SER A 185 2.01 -5.71 23.19
C SER A 185 2.60 -4.49 22.46
N VAL A 186 2.35 -4.39 21.15
CA VAL A 186 2.79 -3.31 20.26
C VAL A 186 1.58 -2.61 19.65
N CYS A 187 1.69 -1.31 19.37
CA CYS A 187 0.68 -0.57 18.63
C CYS A 187 1.26 -0.02 17.33
N GLY A 188 0.40 0.07 16.32
CA GLY A 188 0.55 1.07 15.28
C GLY A 188 0.52 2.46 15.92
N GLY A 189 1.60 3.23 15.75
CA GLY A 189 1.77 4.54 16.36
C GLY A 189 0.74 5.56 15.84
N VAL A 190 0.50 6.61 16.63
CA VAL A 190 -0.28 7.76 16.17
C VAL A 190 0.48 8.49 15.06
N SER A 191 -0.21 9.16 14.14
CA SER A 191 0.37 9.85 12.96
C SER A 191 1.60 10.73 13.28
N LYS A 192 1.67 11.31 14.48
CA LYS A 192 2.79 12.15 14.95
C LYS A 192 4.08 11.37 15.24
N ASP A 193 4.01 10.09 15.59
CA ASP A 193 5.17 9.30 16.03
C ASP A 193 5.92 8.62 14.88
N PHE A 194 5.31 8.59 13.68
CA PHE A 194 5.96 8.10 12.45
C PHE A 194 7.30 8.79 12.17
N GLN A 195 7.45 10.06 12.57
CA GLN A 195 8.70 10.81 12.37
C GLN A 195 9.90 10.18 13.07
N LYS A 196 9.67 9.32 14.07
CA LYS A 196 10.73 8.67 14.85
C LYS A 196 11.26 7.38 14.22
N LEU A 197 10.59 6.84 13.18
CA LEU A 197 11.06 5.66 12.46
C LEU A 197 12.11 6.05 11.41
N ASP A 198 13.13 5.23 11.25
CA ASP A 198 14.01 5.34 10.08
C ASP A 198 13.32 4.84 8.79
N THR A 199 13.92 5.09 7.64
CA THR A 199 13.39 4.69 6.32
C THR A 199 13.07 3.19 6.24
N CYS A 200 13.94 2.33 6.78
CA CYS A 200 13.77 0.88 6.73
C CYS A 200 12.60 0.46 7.63
N GLN A 201 12.55 0.96 8.85
CA GLN A 201 11.44 0.74 9.77
C GLN A 201 10.12 1.24 9.19
N SER A 202 10.10 2.43 8.56
CA SER A 202 8.90 2.96 7.92
C SER A 202 8.39 2.07 6.79
N VAL A 203 9.27 1.53 5.93
CA VAL A 203 8.87 0.59 4.86
C VAL A 203 8.30 -0.71 5.42
N TRP A 204 8.81 -1.19 6.56
CA TRP A 204 8.32 -2.43 7.17
C TRP A 204 7.24 -2.21 8.24
N ASN A 205 6.77 -0.98 8.44
CA ASN A 205 5.76 -0.66 9.45
C ASN A 205 4.35 -0.71 8.83
N ALA A 206 3.44 -1.47 9.45
CA ALA A 206 2.09 -1.68 8.90
C ALA A 206 1.31 -0.38 8.73
N ASP A 207 1.42 0.47 9.74
CA ASP A 207 0.72 1.74 9.84
C ASP A 207 1.20 2.76 8.79
N SER A 208 2.37 2.55 8.17
CA SER A 208 2.86 3.39 7.07
C SER A 208 2.00 3.23 5.82
N TYR A 209 1.55 2.02 5.52
CA TYR A 209 0.68 1.75 4.37
C TYR A 209 -0.73 2.31 4.58
N LYS A 210 -1.24 2.23 5.81
CA LYS A 210 -2.48 2.91 6.20
C LYS A 210 -2.38 4.42 6.00
N LYS A 211 -1.27 5.04 6.43
CA LYS A 211 -1.04 6.48 6.26
C LYS A 211 -0.86 6.87 4.79
N LEU A 212 -0.15 6.05 4.01
CA LEU A 212 0.00 6.22 2.55
C LEU A 212 -1.38 6.26 1.86
N ALA A 213 -2.23 5.27 2.13
CA ALA A 213 -3.56 5.20 1.52
C ALA A 213 -4.44 6.40 1.88
N SER A 214 -4.39 6.85 3.14
CA SER A 214 -5.11 8.05 3.59
C SER A 214 -4.68 9.30 2.81
N LEU A 215 -3.37 9.54 2.70
CA LEU A 215 -2.82 10.70 2.00
C LEU A 215 -3.06 10.62 0.48
N ALA A 216 -2.95 9.42 -0.10
CA ALA A 216 -3.20 9.21 -1.53
C ALA A 216 -4.67 9.49 -1.90
N ILE A 217 -5.63 9.08 -1.05
CA ILE A 217 -7.05 9.42 -1.23
C ILE A 217 -7.27 10.93 -1.09
N GLU A 218 -6.66 11.57 -0.09
CA GLU A 218 -6.78 13.03 0.10
C GLU A 218 -6.29 13.79 -1.12
N GLN A 219 -5.13 13.42 -1.66
CA GLN A 219 -4.58 14.00 -2.89
C GLN A 219 -5.51 13.77 -4.08
N TYR A 220 -6.04 12.54 -4.25
CA TYR A 220 -6.98 12.22 -5.33
C TYR A 220 -8.26 13.06 -5.25
N ASN A 221 -8.82 13.24 -4.05
CA ASN A 221 -10.02 14.04 -3.83
C ASN A 221 -9.78 15.53 -4.08
N LYS A 222 -8.60 16.05 -3.71
CA LYS A 222 -8.18 17.44 -3.99
C LYS A 222 -8.21 17.77 -5.49
N HIS A 223 -7.98 16.78 -6.35
CA HIS A 223 -8.01 16.91 -7.81
C HIS A 223 -9.38 16.53 -8.43
N GLY A 224 -10.44 16.49 -7.62
CA GLY A 224 -11.80 16.19 -8.09
C GLY A 224 -11.97 14.76 -8.61
N GLY A 225 -11.21 13.81 -8.05
CA GLY A 225 -11.23 12.41 -8.48
C GLY A 225 -10.66 12.19 -9.88
N LYS A 226 -9.96 13.16 -10.44
CA LYS A 226 -9.19 12.96 -11.67
C LYS A 226 -7.77 12.61 -11.28
N PRO A 227 -7.13 11.62 -11.93
CA PRO A 227 -5.69 11.47 -11.77
C PRO A 227 -5.04 12.82 -12.08
N PRO A 228 -3.99 13.25 -11.34
CA PRO A 228 -3.26 14.45 -11.69
C PRO A 228 -2.93 14.34 -13.18
N ALA A 229 -3.31 15.36 -13.96
CA ALA A 229 -3.09 15.37 -15.41
C ALA A 229 -1.66 14.90 -15.60
N LYS A 230 -1.46 13.78 -16.32
CA LYS A 230 -0.12 13.20 -16.58
C LYS A 230 0.75 14.41 -16.84
N GLY A 231 1.59 14.77 -15.88
CA GLY A 231 2.39 15.98 -16.03
C GLY A 231 3.02 15.80 -17.39
N ARG A 232 2.95 16.83 -18.26
CA ARG A 232 3.80 16.82 -19.45
C ARG A 232 5.14 16.38 -18.93
N GLN A 233 5.53 15.15 -19.22
CA GLN A 233 6.90 14.74 -19.08
C GLN A 233 7.51 15.57 -20.19
N GLU A 234 7.84 16.84 -19.88
CA GLU A 234 8.85 17.51 -20.64
C GLU A 234 9.97 16.49 -20.70
N PRO A 235 10.36 16.05 -21.92
CA PRO A 235 11.35 15.01 -22.05
C PRO A 235 12.49 15.43 -21.14
N VAL A 236 12.74 14.64 -20.10
CA VAL A 236 13.81 14.94 -19.13
C VAL A 236 15.04 15.09 -20.01
N GLN A 237 15.46 16.33 -20.25
CA GLN A 237 16.63 16.58 -21.03
C GLN A 237 17.72 15.85 -20.26
N LYS A 238 18.27 14.81 -20.89
CA LYS A 238 19.38 14.02 -20.38
C LYS A 238 20.63 14.90 -20.36
N ASN A 239 20.62 15.92 -19.51
CA ASN A 239 21.76 16.73 -19.13
C ASN A 239 22.20 16.33 -17.72
N PHE A 240 22.14 15.02 -17.41
CA PHE A 240 23.00 14.48 -16.36
C PHE A 240 24.42 14.42 -16.91
N ARG A 241 25.08 15.57 -16.88
CA ARG A 241 26.53 15.67 -17.01
C ARG A 241 27.10 15.00 -15.77
N VAL A 242 27.40 13.70 -15.88
CA VAL A 242 28.18 12.97 -14.88
C VAL A 242 29.47 13.76 -14.67
N SER A 243 29.58 14.42 -13.52
CA SER A 243 30.82 15.08 -13.15
C SER A 243 31.90 14.00 -13.06
N LYS A 244 33.04 14.22 -13.72
CA LYS A 244 34.18 13.30 -13.81
C LYS A 244 34.87 13.03 -12.46
N THR A 245 34.24 13.33 -11.33
CA THR A 245 34.87 13.34 -10.00
C THR A 245 34.93 11.95 -9.33
N GLN A 246 34.23 10.93 -9.83
CA GLN A 246 34.23 9.59 -9.22
C GLN A 246 35.25 8.58 -9.78
N LYS A 247 36.21 8.99 -10.64
CA LYS A 247 37.28 8.09 -11.10
C LYS A 247 38.52 7.99 -10.19
N LYS A 248 38.58 8.70 -9.06
CA LYS A 248 39.76 8.66 -8.16
C LYS A 248 39.68 7.66 -6.99
N THR A 249 38.52 7.10 -6.66
CA THR A 249 38.38 6.27 -5.44
C THR A 249 38.63 4.76 -5.65
N GLN A 250 38.67 4.27 -6.90
CA GLN A 250 38.97 2.86 -7.18
C GLN A 250 40.45 2.50 -7.34
N LYS A 251 41.38 3.48 -7.33
CA LYS A 251 42.83 3.21 -7.40
C LYS A 251 43.49 2.89 -6.05
N ASN A 252 42.83 3.11 -4.92
CA ASN A 252 43.42 2.88 -3.59
C ASN A 252 43.07 1.53 -2.92
N LYS A 253 42.25 0.68 -3.53
CA LYS A 253 41.91 -0.66 -2.97
C LYS A 253 42.84 -1.81 -3.40
N LYS A 254 43.92 -1.53 -4.15
CA LYS A 254 44.91 -2.56 -4.54
C LYS A 254 46.20 -2.58 -3.70
N ARG A 255 46.31 -1.78 -2.63
CA ARG A 255 47.57 -1.66 -1.86
C ARG A 255 47.61 -2.34 -0.49
N TYR A 256 46.57 -3.06 -0.09
CA TYR A 256 46.54 -3.83 1.17
C TYR A 256 46.16 -5.30 0.92
N LYS A 257 47.02 -6.01 0.19
CA LYS A 257 46.94 -7.48 0.09
C LYS A 257 48.25 -8.20 0.40
N ASN A 258 49.28 -7.49 0.90
CA ASN A 258 50.52 -8.09 1.40
C ASN A 258 50.92 -7.40 2.71
N LEU A 259 50.17 -7.64 3.78
CA LEU A 259 50.58 -7.59 5.18
C LEU A 259 49.73 -8.62 5.92
#